data_AF-A0A850TB75-F1
#
_entry.id   AF-A0A850TB75-F1
#
_cell.length_a   1.000
_cell.length_b   1.000
_cell.length_c   1.000
_cell.angle_alpha   90.00
_cell.angle_beta   90.00
_cell.angle_gamma   90.00
#
_symmetry.space_group_name_H-M   'P 1'
#
loop_
_entity.id
_entity.type
_entity.pdbx_description
1 polymer ?
#
loop_
_entity_poly.entity_id
_entity_poly.type
_entity_poly.pdbx_seq_one_letter_code
_entity_poly.pdbx_strand_id
1 'polypeptide(L)'
;MQIRHCLSSTFLVCLIFTALISVSGCGHFEGASEPEQVQSPQPEVEKKPVAVYHDFEDVLVPEDLTIIKDRTVVVSTPGFRSGILTLKGRLEPNSLYHFFSINMEKDNWDVLSRIKAPETTIMVFQKATRCAVITIREQQIYTYVEIGIAPTLGSISQTPTNDAIY
;
A
#
# COMPACT_ATOMS: atom_id res chain seq x y z
N MET A 1 -8.92 14.69 -36.35
CA MET A 1 -8.31 16.02 -36.11
C MET A 1 -7.19 15.83 -35.08
N GLN A 2 -5.94 16.06 -35.50
CA GLN A 2 -4.77 16.48 -34.68
C GLN A 2 -4.29 15.65 -33.46
N ILE A 3 -3.92 14.36 -33.62
CA ILE A 3 -3.12 13.62 -32.60
C ILE A 3 -1.70 13.26 -33.10
N ARG A 4 -1.48 13.24 -34.42
CA ARG A 4 -0.20 12.82 -35.05
C ARG A 4 0.92 13.86 -34.95
N HIS A 5 0.59 15.14 -34.78
CA HIS A 5 1.58 16.22 -34.74
C HIS A 5 2.22 16.41 -33.36
N CYS A 6 1.54 16.03 -32.27
CA CYS A 6 2.09 16.15 -30.91
C CYS A 6 3.16 15.08 -30.64
N LEU A 7 2.91 13.83 -31.04
CA LEU A 7 3.87 12.72 -30.88
C LEU A 7 5.16 12.95 -31.68
N SER A 8 5.06 13.48 -32.90
CA SER A 8 6.24 13.76 -33.74
C SER A 8 7.07 14.92 -33.19
N SER A 9 6.42 15.94 -32.61
CA SER A 9 7.10 17.11 -32.06
C SER A 9 7.78 16.78 -30.73
N THR A 10 7.13 16.03 -29.84
CA THR A 10 7.74 15.56 -28.59
C THR A 10 8.88 14.58 -28.85
N PHE A 11 8.73 13.68 -29.82
CA PHE A 11 9.79 12.74 -30.20
C PHE A 11 11.03 13.46 -30.76
N LEU A 12 10.83 14.49 -31.60
CA LEU A 12 11.92 15.29 -32.17
C LEU A 12 12.63 16.14 -31.11
N VAL A 13 11.89 16.71 -30.15
CA VAL A 13 12.47 17.43 -29.01
C VAL A 13 13.29 16.50 -28.10
N CYS A 14 12.79 15.30 -27.81
CA CYS A 14 13.55 14.31 -27.03
C CYS A 14 14.84 13.88 -27.74
N LEU A 15 14.81 13.73 -29.07
CA LEU A 15 15.98 13.35 -29.88
C LEU A 15 17.06 14.45 -29.90
N ILE A 16 16.65 15.72 -29.88
CA ILE A 16 17.58 16.86 -29.76
C ILE A 16 18.16 16.93 -28.35
N PHE A 17 17.35 16.66 -27.31
CA PHE A 17 17.81 16.74 -25.92
C PHE A 17 18.80 15.62 -25.56
N THR A 18 18.62 14.41 -26.08
CA THR A 18 19.56 13.29 -25.87
C THR A 18 20.87 13.49 -26.63
N ALA A 19 20.85 14.14 -27.80
CA ALA A 19 22.06 14.48 -28.54
C ALA A 19 22.96 15.49 -27.80
N LEU A 20 22.38 16.35 -26.95
CA LEU A 20 23.13 17.35 -26.17
C LEU A 20 23.83 16.78 -24.92
N ILE A 21 23.44 15.58 -24.45
CA ILE A 21 23.97 14.99 -23.20
C ILE A 21 25.25 14.15 -23.44
N SER A 22 25.58 13.84 -24.70
CA SER A 22 26.68 12.94 -25.05
C SER A 22 28.09 13.57 -25.03
N VAL A 23 28.28 14.79 -24.51
CA VAL A 23 29.58 15.51 -24.53
C VAL A 23 30.15 15.75 -23.12
N SER A 24 29.93 14.84 -22.16
CA SER A 24 30.61 14.92 -20.86
C SER A 24 31.07 13.56 -20.35
N GLY A 25 32.20 13.10 -20.90
CA GLY A 25 33.42 12.78 -20.16
C GLY A 25 33.46 11.59 -19.20
N CYS A 26 34.24 10.57 -19.58
CA CYS A 26 34.83 9.56 -18.68
C CYS A 26 36.04 10.10 -17.89
N GLY A 27 36.26 9.55 -16.69
CA GLY A 27 37.49 9.63 -15.88
C GLY A 27 37.14 9.74 -14.39
N HIS A 28 37.76 9.09 -13.41
CA HIS A 28 38.96 8.26 -13.28
C HIS A 28 38.87 7.62 -11.87
N PHE A 29 39.31 6.37 -11.73
CA PHE A 29 39.23 5.55 -10.50
C PHE A 29 40.57 5.63 -9.78
N GLU A 30 40.59 5.98 -8.49
CA GLU A 30 41.74 5.72 -7.62
C GLU A 30 41.25 5.44 -6.20
N GLY A 31 41.60 4.24 -5.71
CA GLY A 31 41.33 3.81 -4.35
C GLY A 31 42.57 3.93 -3.48
N ALA A 32 42.37 3.99 -2.16
CA ALA A 32 43.31 3.50 -1.17
C ALA A 32 42.60 3.26 0.17
N SER A 33 42.97 2.14 0.78
CA SER A 33 42.46 1.53 2.01
C SER A 33 43.17 2.07 3.26
N GLU A 34 42.40 2.26 4.35
CA GLU A 34 42.69 2.08 5.81
C GLU A 34 43.92 2.74 6.48
N PRO A 35 43.98 2.93 7.83
CA PRO A 35 43.33 2.13 8.90
C PRO A 35 42.57 2.88 10.03
N GLU A 36 41.60 2.16 10.60
CA GLU A 36 41.39 1.89 12.04
C GLU A 36 41.40 3.04 13.06
N GLN A 37 40.22 3.35 13.64
CA GLN A 37 40.09 3.62 15.08
C GLN A 37 38.88 2.87 15.67
N VAL A 38 39.18 2.23 16.80
CA VAL A 38 38.43 1.21 17.53
C VAL A 38 37.49 1.83 18.58
N GLN A 39 36.51 1.02 19.02
CA GLN A 39 35.64 1.07 20.21
C GLN A 39 34.28 1.77 20.00
N SER A 40 33.11 1.17 20.27
CA SER A 40 32.75 0.07 21.17
C SER A 40 31.40 -0.56 20.74
N PRO A 41 31.06 -1.80 21.13
CA PRO A 41 29.97 -2.57 20.54
C PRO A 41 28.61 -2.17 21.14
N GLN A 42 27.74 -1.59 20.31
CA GLN A 42 26.30 -1.60 20.56
C GLN A 42 25.71 -2.84 19.88
N PRO A 43 24.83 -3.60 20.57
CA PRO A 43 24.23 -4.80 20.00
C PRO A 43 23.44 -4.42 18.75
N GLU A 44 23.90 -4.95 17.62
CA GLU A 44 23.19 -4.96 16.35
C GLU A 44 21.92 -5.78 16.54
N VAL A 45 20.81 -5.08 16.81
CA VAL A 45 19.49 -5.69 16.71
C VAL A 45 19.24 -5.84 15.22
N GLU A 46 19.54 -7.05 14.75
CA GLU A 46 19.16 -7.60 13.47
C GLU A 46 17.67 -7.30 13.23
N LYS A 47 17.39 -6.23 12.46
CA LYS A 47 16.04 -5.78 12.18
C LYS A 47 15.43 -6.74 11.16
N LYS A 48 14.94 -7.87 11.66
CA LYS A 48 13.97 -8.69 10.96
C LYS A 48 12.84 -7.78 10.48
N PRO A 49 12.36 -7.93 9.24
CA PRO A 49 11.26 -7.12 8.76
C PRO A 49 10.03 -7.46 9.61
N VAL A 50 9.57 -6.46 10.38
CA VAL A 50 8.41 -6.60 11.26
C VAL A 50 7.22 -6.17 10.43
N ALA A 51 6.46 -7.13 9.92
CA ALA A 51 5.12 -6.90 9.43
C ALA A 51 4.31 -6.25 10.58
N VAL A 52 4.04 -4.96 10.47
CA VAL A 52 3.34 -4.19 11.51
C VAL A 52 1.84 -4.36 11.29
N TYR A 53 1.17 -5.02 12.23
CA TYR A 53 -0.27 -4.86 12.38
C TYR A 53 -0.53 -3.38 12.72
N HIS A 54 -1.10 -2.64 11.77
CA HIS A 54 -1.72 -1.36 12.11
C HIS A 54 -3.05 -1.66 12.84
N ASP A 55 -3.93 -0.68 13.00
CA ASP A 55 -5.13 -0.83 13.83
C ASP A 55 -6.17 -1.88 13.37
N PHE A 56 -5.87 -2.64 12.31
CA PHE A 56 -6.66 -3.74 11.80
C PHE A 56 -5.89 -5.06 11.96
N GLU A 57 -6.19 -5.79 13.04
CA GLU A 57 -5.52 -7.05 13.40
C GLU A 57 -5.67 -8.15 12.34
N ASP A 58 -6.65 -8.03 11.45
CA ASP A 58 -7.07 -9.10 10.52
C ASP A 58 -6.66 -8.87 9.05
N VAL A 59 -5.84 -7.85 8.76
CA VAL A 59 -5.41 -7.55 7.39
C VAL A 59 -3.90 -7.31 7.36
N LEU A 60 -3.18 -8.26 6.75
CA LEU A 60 -1.76 -8.13 6.52
C LEU A 60 -1.48 -7.05 5.46
N VAL A 61 -0.43 -6.25 5.71
CA VAL A 61 0.01 -5.17 4.83
C VAL A 61 1.47 -5.43 4.42
N PRO A 62 1.83 -5.33 3.13
CA PRO A 62 3.23 -5.43 2.69
C PRO A 62 4.11 -4.35 3.32
N GLU A 63 5.34 -4.71 3.70
CA GLU A 63 6.27 -3.83 4.40
C GLU A 63 6.82 -2.68 3.53
N ASP A 64 6.84 -2.89 2.22
CA ASP A 64 7.26 -1.89 1.23
C ASP A 64 6.22 -0.77 1.04
N LEU A 65 5.09 -0.82 1.76
CA LEU A 65 4.08 0.23 1.79
C LEU A 65 4.26 1.15 3.01
N THR A 66 4.18 2.45 2.77
CA THR A 66 4.21 3.48 3.82
C THR A 66 2.82 4.09 4.02
N ILE A 67 2.39 4.22 5.26
CA ILE A 67 1.09 4.85 5.59
C ILE A 67 1.09 6.34 5.25
N ILE A 68 -0.01 6.80 4.66
CA ILE A 68 -0.35 8.21 4.50
C ILE A 68 -1.28 8.61 5.64
N LYS A 69 -0.72 9.19 6.70
CA LYS A 69 -1.46 9.54 7.93
C LYS A 69 -2.65 10.47 7.64
N ASP A 70 -2.46 11.46 6.77
CA ASP A 70 -3.48 12.47 6.45
C ASP A 70 -4.70 11.91 5.70
N ARG A 71 -4.60 10.68 5.18
CA ARG A 71 -5.68 9.97 4.48
C ARG A 71 -6.17 8.74 5.24
N THR A 72 -5.58 8.47 6.40
CA THR A 72 -5.91 7.34 7.25
C THR A 72 -6.80 7.80 8.38
N VAL A 73 -7.94 7.14 8.56
CA VAL A 73 -8.88 7.40 9.65
C VAL A 73 -9.22 6.07 10.27
N VAL A 74 -9.00 5.94 11.58
CA VAL A 74 -9.36 4.74 12.34
C VAL A 74 -10.23 5.16 13.51
N VAL A 75 -11.37 4.50 13.65
CA VAL A 75 -12.31 4.65 14.76
C VAL A 75 -12.37 3.33 15.51
N SER A 76 -12.07 3.38 16.81
CA SER A 76 -12.21 2.24 17.70
C SER A 76 -13.41 2.47 18.62
N THR A 77 -14.32 1.51 18.63
CA THR A 77 -15.43 1.44 19.58
C THR A 77 -15.32 0.13 20.38
N PRO A 78 -15.93 0.02 21.57
CA PRO A 78 -15.96 -1.23 22.31
C PRO A 78 -16.52 -2.37 21.44
N GLY A 79 -15.67 -3.34 21.11
CA GLY A 79 -16.05 -4.52 20.33
C GLY A 79 -15.68 -4.49 18.84
N PHE A 80 -15.39 -3.33 18.23
CA PHE A 80 -14.91 -3.29 16.85
C PHE A 80 -14.08 -2.06 16.48
N ARG A 81 -13.17 -2.24 15.53
CA ARG A 81 -12.41 -1.18 14.86
C ARG A 81 -12.88 -1.05 13.42
N SER A 82 -13.07 0.18 12.95
CA SER A 82 -13.52 0.50 11.60
C SER A 82 -12.77 1.72 11.10
N GLY A 83 -12.60 1.85 9.80
CA GLY A 83 -11.91 3.00 9.23
C GLY A 83 -11.33 2.71 7.86
N ILE A 84 -10.47 3.63 7.43
CA ILE A 84 -9.77 3.60 6.16
C ILE A 84 -8.28 3.73 6.45
N LEU A 85 -7.48 2.77 6.01
CA LEU A 85 -6.02 2.83 6.01
C LEU A 85 -5.53 3.09 4.59
N THR A 86 -4.86 4.21 4.37
CA THR A 86 -4.28 4.53 3.08
C THR A 86 -2.76 4.40 3.12
N LEU A 87 -2.21 3.66 2.17
CA LEU A 87 -0.79 3.42 2.02
C LEU A 87 -0.32 3.77 0.61
N LYS A 88 0.99 4.00 0.46
CA LYS A 88 1.67 4.15 -0.83
C LYS A 88 2.98 3.38 -0.88
N GLY A 89 3.35 2.91 -2.06
CA GLY A 89 4.66 2.31 -2.31
C GLY A 89 4.97 2.25 -3.80
N ARG A 90 6.11 1.65 -4.16
CA ARG A 90 6.56 1.49 -5.55
C ARG A 90 6.51 0.02 -5.96
N LEU A 91 5.34 -0.59 -5.76
CA LEU A 91 5.08 -2.00 -6.03
C LEU A 91 4.17 -2.13 -7.24
N GLU A 92 4.38 -3.20 -8.00
CA GLU A 92 3.51 -3.57 -9.11
C GLU A 92 2.07 -3.84 -8.60
N PRO A 93 1.02 -3.24 -9.20
CA PRO A 93 -0.36 -3.45 -8.76
C PRO A 93 -0.80 -4.92 -8.76
N ASN A 94 -0.31 -5.72 -9.71
CA ASN A 94 -0.60 -7.15 -9.78
C ASN A 94 -0.01 -7.92 -8.60
N SER A 95 1.20 -7.58 -8.16
CA SER A 95 1.83 -8.17 -6.97
C SER A 95 1.00 -7.89 -5.72
N LEU A 96 0.51 -6.66 -5.57
CA LEU A 96 -0.38 -6.28 -4.48
C LEU A 96 -1.72 -7.03 -4.54
N TYR A 97 -2.31 -7.15 -5.73
CA TYR A 97 -3.53 -7.95 -5.93
C TYR A 97 -3.35 -9.40 -5.49
N HIS A 98 -2.25 -10.04 -5.87
CA HIS A 98 -1.97 -11.42 -5.48
C HIS A 98 -1.71 -11.55 -3.98
N PHE A 99 -0.94 -10.62 -3.41
CA PHE A 99 -0.67 -10.56 -1.98
C PHE A 99 -1.97 -10.50 -1.17
N PHE A 100 -2.87 -9.56 -1.49
CA PHE A 100 -4.12 -9.42 -0.75
C PHE A 100 -5.07 -10.59 -1.01
N SER A 101 -5.10 -11.14 -2.24
CA SER A 101 -5.94 -12.31 -2.53
C SER A 101 -5.58 -13.49 -1.64
N ILE A 102 -4.29 -13.81 -1.55
CA ILE A 102 -3.80 -14.96 -0.79
C ILE A 102 -3.95 -14.76 0.71
N ASN A 103 -3.50 -13.60 1.23
CA ASN A 103 -3.48 -13.38 2.68
C ASN A 103 -4.88 -13.20 3.26
N MET A 104 -5.79 -12.53 2.53
CA MET A 104 -7.18 -12.39 3.00
C MET A 104 -7.88 -13.76 3.06
N GLU A 105 -7.75 -14.59 2.04
CA GLU A 105 -8.32 -15.95 2.05
C GLU A 105 -7.71 -16.81 3.16
N LYS A 106 -6.39 -16.73 3.35
CA LYS A 106 -5.67 -17.42 4.44
C LYS A 106 -6.17 -17.02 5.84
N ASP A 107 -6.55 -15.76 6.00
CA ASP A 107 -7.09 -15.21 7.24
C ASP A 107 -8.62 -15.38 7.36
N ASN A 108 -9.19 -16.32 6.60
CA ASN A 108 -10.61 -16.69 6.58
C ASN A 108 -11.54 -15.53 6.20
N TRP A 109 -11.13 -14.69 5.26
CA TRP A 109 -12.03 -13.75 4.61
C TRP A 109 -12.64 -14.38 3.35
N ASP A 110 -13.97 -14.33 3.26
CA ASP A 110 -14.70 -14.78 2.07
C ASP A 110 -14.61 -13.71 0.97
N VAL A 111 -14.32 -14.14 -0.25
CA VAL A 111 -14.27 -13.25 -1.41
C VAL A 111 -15.69 -12.92 -1.87
N LEU A 112 -16.09 -11.65 -1.76
CA LEU A 112 -17.36 -11.18 -2.31
C LEU A 112 -17.23 -10.72 -3.77
N SER A 113 -16.17 -9.97 -4.07
CA SER A 113 -15.98 -9.41 -5.41
C SER A 113 -14.53 -9.04 -5.70
N ARG A 114 -14.16 -9.08 -6.97
CA ARG A 114 -12.89 -8.58 -7.50
C ARG A 114 -13.16 -7.89 -8.83
N ILE A 115 -12.86 -6.59 -8.89
CA ILE A 115 -13.06 -5.75 -10.06
C ILE A 115 -11.68 -5.24 -10.48
N LYS A 116 -11.29 -5.49 -11.73
CA LYS A 116 -10.04 -5.02 -12.30
C LYS A 116 -10.32 -4.04 -13.44
N ALA A 117 -9.72 -2.86 -13.35
CA ALA A 117 -9.62 -1.87 -14.40
C ALA A 117 -8.13 -1.53 -14.65
N PRO A 118 -7.76 -0.89 -15.77
CA PRO A 118 -6.36 -0.66 -16.13
C PRO A 118 -5.50 -0.03 -15.04
N GLU A 119 -6.02 0.96 -14.31
CA GLU A 119 -5.27 1.69 -13.27
C GLU A 119 -5.81 1.46 -11.86
N THR A 120 -6.88 0.66 -11.72
CA THR A 120 -7.56 0.50 -10.43
C THR A 120 -8.12 -0.91 -10.27
N THR A 121 -7.81 -1.54 -9.15
CA THR A 121 -8.35 -2.83 -8.75
C THR A 121 -9.09 -2.67 -7.42
N ILE A 122 -10.30 -3.21 -7.33
CA ILE A 122 -11.12 -3.21 -6.11
C ILE A 122 -11.39 -4.66 -5.73
N MET A 123 -11.17 -4.99 -4.46
CA MET A 123 -11.39 -6.32 -3.90
C MET A 123 -12.27 -6.17 -2.66
N VAL A 124 -13.37 -6.91 -2.63
CA VAL A 124 -14.34 -6.86 -1.53
C VAL A 124 -14.36 -8.22 -0.86
N PHE A 125 -14.21 -8.20 0.46
CA PHE A 125 -14.12 -9.37 1.31
C PHE A 125 -15.08 -9.28 2.49
N GLN A 126 -15.55 -10.41 2.98
CA GLN A 126 -16.46 -10.45 4.12
C GLN A 126 -16.04 -11.49 5.15
N LYS A 127 -16.30 -11.16 6.42
CA LYS A 127 -16.36 -12.07 7.57
C LYS A 127 -17.77 -12.00 8.17
N ALA A 128 -18.06 -12.87 9.12
CA ALA A 128 -19.35 -12.92 9.81
C ALA A 128 -19.84 -11.54 10.30
N THR A 129 -18.93 -10.71 10.81
CA THR A 129 -19.28 -9.45 11.49
C THR A 129 -18.73 -8.18 10.84
N ARG A 130 -17.97 -8.30 9.75
CA ARG A 130 -17.28 -7.16 9.12
C ARG A 130 -17.03 -7.39 7.64
N CYS A 131 -16.89 -6.30 6.91
CA CYS A 131 -16.54 -6.25 5.49
C CYS A 131 -15.24 -5.47 5.32
N ALA A 132 -14.41 -5.89 4.37
CA ALA A 132 -13.21 -5.19 3.98
C ALA A 132 -13.25 -4.87 2.48
N VAL A 133 -12.89 -3.64 2.14
CA VAL A 133 -12.73 -3.18 0.76
C VAL A 133 -11.30 -2.74 0.57
N ILE A 134 -10.60 -3.39 -0.36
CA ILE A 134 -9.22 -3.06 -0.71
C ILE A 134 -9.22 -2.46 -2.11
N THR A 135 -8.78 -1.22 -2.22
CA THR A 135 -8.62 -0.53 -3.50
C THR A 135 -7.14 -0.31 -3.77
N ILE A 136 -6.66 -0.82 -4.89
CA ILE A 136 -5.29 -0.65 -5.38
C ILE A 136 -5.36 0.29 -6.58
N ARG A 137 -4.64 1.41 -6.52
CA ARG A 137 -4.62 2.41 -7.60
C ARG A 137 -3.20 2.70 -8.01
N GLU A 138 -2.90 2.44 -9.28
CA GLU A 138 -1.62 2.81 -9.86
C GLU A 138 -1.62 4.30 -10.26
N GLN A 139 -0.51 4.98 -10.01
CA GLN A 139 -0.23 6.32 -10.53
C GLN A 139 1.19 6.36 -11.10
N GLN A 140 1.55 7.46 -11.75
CA GLN A 140 2.82 7.64 -12.47
C GLN A 140 4.08 7.24 -11.67
N ILE A 141 4.09 7.43 -10.35
CA ILE A 141 5.28 7.23 -9.49
C ILE A 141 5.04 6.19 -8.39
N TYR A 142 3.80 6.11 -7.90
CA TYR A 142 3.44 5.31 -6.74
C TYR A 142 2.16 4.54 -7.00
N THR A 143 2.08 3.37 -6.37
CA THR A 143 0.84 2.62 -6.22
C THR A 143 0.28 2.90 -4.84
N TYR A 144 -1.00 3.25 -4.79
CA TYR A 144 -1.74 3.54 -3.58
C TYR A 144 -2.63 2.35 -3.25
N VAL A 145 -2.70 2.02 -1.96
CA VAL A 145 -3.60 1.01 -1.44
C VAL A 145 -4.48 1.66 -0.39
N GLU A 146 -5.78 1.51 -0.52
CA GLU A 146 -6.76 1.93 0.45
C GLU A 146 -7.50 0.70 0.99
N ILE A 147 -7.48 0.53 2.31
CA ILE A 147 -8.11 -0.59 3.00
C ILE A 147 -9.20 -0.02 3.90
N GLY A 148 -10.45 -0.19 3.50
CA GLY A 148 -11.62 0.18 4.29
C GLY A 148 -12.16 -1.03 5.04
N ILE A 149 -12.37 -0.93 6.35
CA ILE A 149 -13.01 -1.97 7.16
C ILE A 149 -14.21 -1.39 7.89
N ALA A 150 -15.35 -2.07 7.81
CA ALA A 150 -16.58 -1.68 8.49
C ALA A 150 -17.34 -2.89 9.04
N PRO A 151 -18.05 -2.75 10.18
CA PRO A 151 -18.93 -3.79 10.68
C PRO A 151 -20.09 -4.03 9.71
N THR A 152 -20.58 -5.27 9.66
CA THR A 152 -21.79 -5.63 8.91
C THR A 152 -23.00 -5.66 9.85
N LEU A 153 -24.13 -5.13 9.37
CA LEU A 153 -25.37 -4.98 10.17
C LEU A 153 -25.96 -6.31 10.70
N GLY A 154 -25.48 -7.47 10.23
CA GLY A 154 -25.95 -8.79 10.66
C GLY A 154 -25.43 -9.27 12.02
N SER A 155 -24.50 -8.54 12.66
CA SER A 155 -23.80 -9.00 13.88
C SER A 155 -23.84 -8.05 15.07
N ILE A 156 -24.55 -6.93 14.94
CA ILE A 156 -24.81 -6.05 16.07
C ILE A 156 -25.88 -6.75 16.90
N SER A 157 -25.47 -7.58 17.86
CA SER A 157 -26.35 -8.16 18.85
C SER A 157 -27.11 -7.02 19.51
N GLN A 158 -28.39 -6.89 19.17
CA GLN A 158 -29.33 -6.10 19.94
C GLN A 158 -29.33 -6.70 21.33
N THR A 159 -28.63 -6.09 22.29
CA THR A 159 -29.03 -6.23 23.69
C THR A 159 -30.20 -5.27 23.84
N PRO A 160 -31.46 -5.74 23.93
CA PRO A 160 -32.52 -4.87 24.39
C PRO A 160 -32.16 -4.54 25.83
N THR A 161 -31.66 -3.33 26.04
CA THR A 161 -31.54 -2.76 27.38
C THR A 161 -32.98 -2.58 27.85
N ASN A 162 -33.41 -3.52 28.69
CA ASN A 162 -34.74 -3.57 29.27
C ASN A 162 -34.79 -2.55 30.42
N ASP A 163 -34.55 -1.28 30.09
CA ASP A 163 -34.68 -0.16 31.02
C ASP A 163 -36.05 0.48 30.84
N ALA A 164 -37.05 -0.25 31.31
CA ALA A 164 -38.33 0.33 31.67
C ALA A 164 -38.69 -0.18 33.08
N ILE A 165 -38.01 0.39 34.07
CA ILE A 165 -38.63 0.64 35.37
C ILE A 165 -39.55 1.84 35.16
N TYR A 166 -40.86 1.63 35.23
CA TYR A 166 -41.85 2.39 36.02
C TYR A 166 -43.23 1.75 35.83
#